data_AF-A0A7C3SIN1-F1
#
_entry.id   AF-A0A7C3SIN1-F1
#
_cell.length_a   1.000
_cell.length_b   1.000
_cell.length_c   1.000
_cell.angle_alpha   90.00
_cell.angle_beta   90.00
_cell.angle_gamma   90.00
#
_symmetry.space_group_name_H-M   'P 1'
#
loop_
_entity.id
_entity.type
_entity.pdbx_description
1 polymer ?
#
loop_
_entity_poly.entity_id
_entity_poly.type
_entity_poly.pdbx_seq_one_letter_code
_entity_poly.pdbx_strand_id
1 'polypeptide(L)'
;MVPMRAGSVGLPRWVRRVVQVAFLLLFLWLVLATWATAETMPGTWVKAFFLADPLLLVLTGLAARAVPLVLLWSLVTVVVTVILGRIFCGWICPLGTVHSLAGWAFDKVQSRAKRHDAYSPWQRAKYYVLAGGLAMALFGGHWITIFDPLVLLYRTATTAILPALQYAVEQTAHSIFRADPHLGPVALGPVQLGPWHLSRLSEPVYQFFRDHVFAIPKQAFLGAGLVWLVFGLMVAANGYRRRFWCRYLCPLGAMLGLLVRWPLLRRRVNQEGCNQCGLCLTACHGASSDGGGQAWRPSECLMCLNCSQSCARESCSFGWVSLPGKWGNLPGKKETALAPVGLSRRGLLWSGLGGLVGLAGLRATPQGRAKDYYHPRLIRPPGARPEAEFLARCTGCGMCMKVCPTGGLQPAITEAGLEGIFTPRLVPRIGHCDYSCTACGHVCPTEAIRPLEVEEKHQIKIGLAAFDPTRCIPYVYGRNCIVCGEHCPVPDKAIYCVEQEVK
;
A
#
# COMPACT_ATOMS: atom_id res chain seq x y z
N MET A 1 30.43 9.37 25.66
CA MET A 1 30.55 8.91 24.25
C MET A 1 31.41 7.66 24.27
N VAL A 2 30.87 6.51 23.86
CA VAL A 2 31.59 5.22 23.89
C VAL A 2 32.44 5.10 22.62
N PRO A 3 33.72 4.70 22.70
CA PRO A 3 34.60 4.63 21.53
C PRO A 3 34.06 3.59 20.54
N MET A 4 33.71 4.05 19.33
CA MET A 4 33.35 3.16 18.23
C MET A 4 34.54 2.27 17.90
N ARG A 5 34.40 0.95 18.07
CA ARG A 5 35.45 0.00 17.66
C ARG A 5 35.66 0.13 16.15
N ALA A 6 36.93 0.23 15.74
CA ALA A 6 37.33 0.34 14.34
C ALA A 6 36.63 -0.73 13.46
N GLY A 7 35.88 -0.29 12.46
CA GLY A 7 35.15 -1.14 11.51
C GLY A 7 33.73 -1.58 11.92
N SER A 8 33.20 -1.11 13.06
CA SER A 8 31.81 -1.38 13.45
C SER A 8 30.84 -0.28 12.99
N VAL A 9 29.71 -0.66 12.39
CA VAL A 9 28.63 0.25 12.00
C VAL A 9 27.65 0.37 13.17
N GLY A 10 27.79 1.43 13.95
CA GLY A 10 26.89 1.75 15.07
C GLY A 10 26.09 3.01 14.79
N LEU A 11 24.86 2.88 14.28
CA LEU A 11 23.93 4.01 14.25
C LEU A 11 23.08 4.03 15.51
N PRO A 12 22.78 5.20 16.11
CA PRO A 12 21.81 5.31 17.19
C PRO A 12 20.38 4.94 16.78
N ARG A 13 19.55 4.52 17.75
CA ARG A 13 18.12 4.17 17.53
C ARG A 13 17.33 5.31 16.92
N TRP A 14 17.61 6.53 17.36
CA TRP A 14 16.86 7.70 16.96
C TRP A 14 17.05 7.99 15.47
N VAL A 15 18.24 7.77 14.88
CA VAL A 15 18.48 7.96 13.45
C VAL A 15 17.54 7.07 12.63
N ARG A 16 17.44 5.79 12.98
CA ARG A 16 16.49 4.87 12.33
C ARG A 16 15.06 5.34 12.46
N ARG A 17 14.65 5.81 13.65
CA ARG A 17 13.27 6.29 13.88
C ARG A 17 12.98 7.53 13.05
N VAL A 18 13.92 8.48 12.96
CA VAL A 18 13.80 9.68 12.13
C VAL A 18 13.62 9.29 10.67
N VAL A 19 14.46 8.39 10.13
CA VAL A 19 14.33 7.89 8.75
C VAL A 19 12.97 7.21 8.53
N GLN A 20 12.55 6.34 9.45
CA GLN A 20 11.26 5.65 9.37
C GLN A 20 10.06 6.60 9.37
N VAL A 21 10.09 7.63 10.22
CA VAL A 21 9.04 8.65 10.30
C VAL A 21 9.07 9.51 9.05
N ALA A 22 10.25 9.94 8.58
CA ALA A 22 10.40 10.73 7.36
C ALA A 22 9.82 10.00 6.14
N PHE A 23 10.13 8.72 5.93
CA PHE A 23 9.56 7.95 4.81
C PHE A 23 8.07 7.66 4.99
N LEU A 24 7.57 7.50 6.21
CA LEU A 24 6.13 7.37 6.45
C LEU A 24 5.39 8.68 6.14
N LEU A 25 5.93 9.82 6.58
CA LEU A 25 5.38 11.14 6.28
C LEU A 25 5.45 11.44 4.78
N LEU A 26 6.55 11.11 4.12
CA LEU A 26 6.69 11.21 2.67
C LEU A 26 5.63 10.35 1.95
N PHE A 27 5.43 9.11 2.40
CA PHE A 27 4.39 8.24 1.84
C PHE A 27 3.00 8.85 2.00
N LEU A 28 2.65 9.34 3.20
CA LEU A 28 1.35 9.98 3.45
C LEU A 28 1.18 11.25 2.62
N TRP A 29 2.23 12.06 2.51
CA TRP A 29 2.24 13.26 1.68
C TRP A 29 2.02 12.92 0.21
N LEU A 30 2.68 11.89 -0.35
CA LEU A 30 2.45 11.45 -1.73
C LEU A 30 1.02 10.94 -1.96
N VAL A 31 0.43 10.23 -1.00
CA VAL A 31 -0.98 9.80 -1.06
C VAL A 31 -1.91 11.02 -1.16
N LEU A 32 -1.64 12.08 -0.40
CA LEU A 32 -2.42 13.32 -0.45
C LEU A 32 -2.14 14.10 -1.75
N ALA A 33 -0.88 14.24 -2.14
CA ALA A 33 -0.43 14.94 -3.33
C ALA A 33 -0.89 14.30 -4.64
N THR A 34 -1.29 13.02 -4.62
CA THR A 34 -1.84 12.34 -5.80
C THR A 34 -3.03 13.08 -6.39
N TRP A 35 -3.81 13.83 -5.61
CA TRP A 35 -4.88 14.65 -6.14
C TRP A 35 -4.41 15.92 -6.85
N ALA A 36 -3.38 16.61 -6.34
CA ALA A 36 -2.85 17.84 -6.95
C ALA A 36 -2.35 17.61 -8.39
N THR A 37 -2.07 16.36 -8.76
CA THR A 37 -1.67 15.96 -10.12
C THR A 37 -2.82 15.91 -11.13
N ALA A 38 -4.08 16.06 -10.71
CA ALA A 38 -5.21 16.17 -11.63
C ALA A 38 -5.14 17.46 -12.48
N GLU A 39 -4.46 18.50 -11.98
CA GLU A 39 -4.33 19.81 -12.64
C GLU A 39 -2.90 20.13 -13.12
N THR A 40 -1.86 19.48 -12.55
CA THR A 40 -0.44 19.75 -12.87
C THR A 40 0.37 18.44 -13.02
N MET A 41 0.98 18.18 -14.18
CA MET A 41 1.87 17.02 -14.40
C MET A 41 3.34 17.40 -14.13
N PRO A 42 4.19 16.51 -13.55
CA PRO A 42 4.46 15.15 -14.01
C PRO A 42 4.21 14.04 -12.96
N GLY A 43 3.36 13.07 -13.31
CA GLY A 43 2.88 11.97 -12.45
C GLY A 43 3.91 10.90 -12.05
N THR A 44 5.21 11.08 -12.29
CA THR A 44 6.24 10.07 -11.97
C THR A 44 6.57 10.03 -10.48
N TRP A 45 6.58 11.18 -9.80
CA TRP A 45 6.98 11.28 -8.40
C TRP A 45 5.97 10.66 -7.43
N VAL A 46 4.67 10.76 -7.72
CA VAL A 46 3.60 10.11 -6.93
C VAL A 46 3.68 8.59 -6.97
N LYS A 47 4.32 8.02 -8.00
CA LYS A 47 4.55 6.57 -8.14
C LYS A 47 5.81 6.09 -7.43
N ALA A 48 6.66 6.96 -6.89
CA ALA A 48 8.04 6.65 -6.50
C ALA A 48 8.16 5.39 -5.61
N PHE A 49 7.27 5.20 -4.63
CA PHE A 49 7.30 3.99 -3.79
C PHE A 49 7.02 2.70 -4.58
N PHE A 50 6.08 2.72 -5.52
CA PHE A 50 5.79 1.58 -6.38
C PHE A 50 6.91 1.33 -7.38
N LEU A 51 7.57 2.39 -7.87
CA LEU A 51 8.73 2.27 -8.74
C LEU A 51 9.94 1.69 -8.00
N ALA A 52 10.01 1.86 -6.68
CA ALA A 52 11.03 1.25 -5.83
C ALA A 52 10.71 -0.21 -5.44
N ASP A 53 9.59 -0.78 -5.89
CA ASP A 53 9.14 -2.13 -5.54
C ASP A 53 9.58 -3.19 -6.58
N PRO A 54 10.61 -4.00 -6.27
CA PRO A 54 11.04 -5.03 -7.20
C PRO A 54 10.06 -6.21 -7.30
N LEU A 55 9.15 -6.39 -6.33
CA LEU A 55 8.14 -7.45 -6.43
C LEU A 55 7.17 -7.12 -7.57
N LEU A 56 6.78 -5.85 -7.66
CA LEU A 56 5.94 -5.36 -8.73
C LEU A 56 6.58 -5.55 -10.11
N LEU A 57 7.86 -5.19 -10.25
CA LEU A 57 8.64 -5.42 -11.48
C LEU A 57 8.54 -6.88 -11.95
N VAL A 58 8.84 -7.83 -11.06
CA VAL A 58 8.87 -9.26 -11.41
C VAL A 58 7.45 -9.78 -11.69
N LEU A 59 6.48 -9.51 -10.82
CA LEU A 59 5.12 -10.04 -10.97
C LEU A 59 4.42 -9.47 -12.20
N THR A 60 4.57 -8.17 -12.50
CA THR A 60 3.98 -7.56 -13.70
C THR A 60 4.70 -8.06 -14.95
N GLY A 61 6.03 -8.16 -14.92
CA GLY A 61 6.80 -8.70 -16.05
C GLY A 61 6.42 -10.13 -16.41
N LEU A 62 6.23 -11.00 -15.40
CA LEU A 62 5.82 -12.39 -15.63
C LEU A 62 4.35 -12.52 -16.07
N ALA A 63 3.44 -11.78 -15.42
CA ALA A 63 2.01 -11.86 -15.69
C ALA A 63 1.62 -11.22 -17.03
N ALA A 64 2.10 -10.01 -17.30
CA ALA A 64 1.77 -9.27 -18.51
C ALA A 64 2.70 -9.58 -19.69
N ARG A 65 3.78 -10.34 -19.47
CA ARG A 65 4.86 -10.57 -20.46
C ARG A 65 5.46 -9.27 -21.02
N ALA A 66 5.37 -8.21 -20.22
CA ALA A 66 5.81 -6.87 -20.57
C ALA A 66 6.21 -6.11 -19.30
N VAL A 67 7.29 -5.34 -19.39
CA VAL A 67 7.80 -4.55 -18.27
C VAL A 67 7.77 -3.07 -18.67
N PRO A 68 6.96 -2.24 -18.00
CA PRO A 68 7.11 -0.79 -18.10
C PRO A 68 8.53 -0.38 -17.71
N LEU A 69 9.22 0.38 -18.58
CA LEU A 69 10.61 0.80 -18.34
C LEU A 69 10.79 1.53 -17.01
N VAL A 70 9.76 2.25 -16.56
CA VAL A 70 9.77 2.99 -15.30
C VAL A 70 9.93 2.07 -14.07
N LEU A 71 9.50 0.80 -14.15
CA LEU A 71 9.68 -0.15 -13.03
C LEU A 71 11.13 -0.62 -12.86
N LEU A 72 12.04 -0.33 -13.81
CA LEU A 72 13.46 -0.64 -13.68
C LEU A 72 14.14 0.16 -12.56
N TRP A 73 13.54 1.26 -12.10
CA TRP A 73 14.00 1.97 -10.89
C TRP A 73 14.06 1.08 -9.65
N SER A 74 13.26 0.01 -9.60
CA SER A 74 13.28 -0.96 -8.50
C SER A 74 14.58 -1.76 -8.40
N LEU A 75 15.40 -1.78 -9.47
CA LEU A 75 16.74 -2.37 -9.45
C LEU A 75 17.66 -1.67 -8.45
N VAL A 76 17.43 -0.38 -8.16
CA VAL A 76 18.15 0.33 -7.09
C VAL A 76 17.88 -0.34 -5.75
N THR A 77 16.61 -0.68 -5.45
CA THR A 77 16.25 -1.41 -4.23
C THR A 77 16.89 -2.80 -4.19
N VAL A 78 16.99 -3.49 -5.33
CA VAL A 78 17.70 -4.78 -5.43
C VAL A 78 19.17 -4.64 -5.09
N VAL A 79 19.87 -3.69 -5.73
CA VAL A 79 21.31 -3.44 -5.50
C VAL A 79 21.56 -3.07 -4.04
N VAL A 80 20.78 -2.14 -3.50
CA VAL A 80 20.86 -1.75 -2.07
C VAL A 80 20.60 -2.95 -1.17
N THR A 81 19.66 -3.82 -1.52
CA THR A 81 19.34 -5.00 -0.71
C THR A 81 20.45 -6.04 -0.73
N VAL A 82 21.09 -6.27 -1.88
CA VAL A 82 22.22 -7.20 -2.00
C VAL A 82 23.41 -6.72 -1.16
N ILE A 83 23.69 -5.42 -1.17
CA ILE A 83 24.82 -4.80 -0.45
C ILE A 83 24.53 -4.73 1.06
N LEU A 84 23.44 -4.07 1.45
CA LEU A 84 23.15 -3.69 2.83
C LEU A 84 22.21 -4.66 3.55
N GLY A 85 21.78 -5.74 2.90
CA GLY A 85 20.72 -6.62 3.40
C GLY A 85 19.34 -5.98 3.27
N ARG A 86 18.34 -6.47 4.02
CA ARG A 86 16.94 -5.98 3.92
C ARG A 86 16.69 -4.65 4.61
N ILE A 87 17.56 -3.66 4.36
CA ILE A 87 17.49 -2.32 4.94
C ILE A 87 16.19 -1.60 4.57
N PHE A 88 15.66 -1.83 3.36
CA PHE A 88 14.38 -1.29 2.92
C PHE A 88 13.24 -1.61 3.90
N CYS A 89 13.08 -2.88 4.30
CA CYS A 89 12.05 -3.29 5.26
C CYS A 89 12.26 -2.71 6.67
N GLY A 90 13.51 -2.38 7.03
CA GLY A 90 13.88 -1.83 8.34
C GLY A 90 13.73 -0.32 8.45
N TRP A 91 13.99 0.42 7.37
CA TRP A 91 14.22 1.86 7.38
C TRP A 91 13.26 2.64 6.47
N ILE A 92 12.96 2.12 5.29
CA ILE A 92 12.27 2.86 4.21
C ILE A 92 10.79 2.47 4.11
N CYS A 93 10.46 1.19 4.30
CA CYS A 93 9.11 0.68 4.08
C CYS A 93 8.09 1.29 5.07
N PRO A 94 7.08 2.04 4.58
CA PRO A 94 6.10 2.71 5.43
C PRO A 94 5.24 1.71 6.21
N LEU A 95 4.85 0.58 5.60
CA LEU A 95 4.13 -0.49 6.31
C LEU A 95 4.99 -1.10 7.42
N GLY A 96 6.30 -1.23 7.19
CA GLY A 96 7.25 -1.67 8.21
C GLY A 96 7.30 -0.73 9.41
N THR A 97 7.20 0.58 9.18
CA THR A 97 7.09 1.60 10.23
C THR A 97 5.77 1.50 10.99
N VAL A 98 4.63 1.37 10.29
CA VAL A 98 3.31 1.16 10.91
C VAL A 98 3.32 -0.06 11.84
N HIS A 99 3.86 -1.19 11.38
CA HIS A 99 3.99 -2.39 12.23
C HIS A 99 4.96 -2.21 13.39
N SER A 100 6.02 -1.42 13.21
CA SER A 100 6.95 -1.12 14.29
C SER A 100 6.29 -0.26 15.38
N LEU A 101 5.46 0.70 14.99
CA LEU A 101 4.70 1.55 15.90
C LEU A 101 3.61 0.75 16.61
N ALA A 102 2.86 -0.07 15.86
CA ALA A 102 1.84 -0.96 16.42
C ALA A 102 2.44 -1.92 17.45
N GLY A 103 3.56 -2.57 17.12
CA GLY A 103 4.25 -3.45 18.07
C GLY A 103 4.65 -2.74 19.36
N TRP A 104 5.19 -1.53 19.27
CA TRP A 104 5.53 -0.71 20.44
C TRP A 104 4.30 -0.32 21.26
N ALA A 105 3.19 0.04 20.62
CA ALA A 105 1.94 0.36 21.31
C ALA A 105 1.38 -0.85 22.06
N PHE A 106 1.35 -2.03 21.42
CA PHE A 106 0.90 -3.27 22.07
C PHE A 106 1.82 -3.69 23.23
N ASP A 107 3.14 -3.51 23.11
CA ASP A 107 4.07 -3.81 24.21
C ASP A 107 3.78 -2.96 25.46
N LYS A 108 3.37 -1.69 25.28
CA LYS A 108 2.97 -0.80 26.38
C LYS A 108 1.67 -1.22 27.03
N VAL A 109 0.68 -1.61 26.23
CA VAL A 109 -0.67 -1.94 26.71
C VAL A 109 -0.70 -3.31 27.40
N GLN A 110 0.01 -4.31 26.87
CA GLN A 110 -0.17 -5.69 27.33
C GLN A 110 0.61 -6.03 28.63
N SER A 111 1.44 -5.15 29.18
CA SER A 111 2.27 -5.38 30.40
C SER A 111 2.92 -6.77 30.47
N ARG A 112 3.26 -7.36 29.31
CA ARG A 112 3.76 -8.74 29.23
C ARG A 112 5.26 -8.76 29.40
N ALA A 113 5.75 -9.81 30.06
CA ALA A 113 7.18 -10.14 30.07
C ALA A 113 7.72 -10.12 28.63
N LYS A 114 8.84 -9.40 28.43
CA LYS A 114 9.49 -9.27 27.12
C LYS A 114 9.85 -10.64 26.59
N ARG A 115 9.13 -11.13 25.57
CA ARG A 115 9.34 -12.45 24.97
C ARG A 115 10.61 -12.47 24.14
N HIS A 116 11.33 -13.59 24.17
CA HIS A 116 12.42 -13.85 23.23
C HIS A 116 11.83 -14.09 21.84
N ASP A 117 12.16 -13.21 20.90
CA ASP A 117 11.82 -13.37 19.49
C ASP A 117 12.92 -14.19 18.78
N ALA A 118 12.85 -15.51 18.96
CA ALA A 118 13.68 -16.49 18.24
C ALA A 118 13.07 -16.85 16.88
N TYR A 119 13.87 -17.46 15.99
CA TYR A 119 13.38 -17.88 14.68
C TYR A 119 12.26 -18.91 14.83
N SER A 120 11.26 -18.80 13.95
CA SER A 120 10.15 -19.75 13.89
C SER A 120 10.07 -20.36 12.50
N PRO A 121 9.85 -21.68 12.36
CA PRO A 121 9.63 -22.32 11.07
C PRO A 121 8.48 -21.69 10.27
N TRP A 122 7.49 -21.10 10.95
CA TRP A 122 6.39 -20.37 10.31
C TRP A 122 6.85 -19.18 9.46
N GLN A 123 8.03 -18.61 9.70
CA GLN A 123 8.60 -17.56 8.85
C GLN A 123 8.86 -18.04 7.42
N ARG A 124 8.88 -19.36 7.17
CA ARG A 124 8.96 -19.94 5.83
C ARG A 124 7.70 -19.70 5.00
N ALA A 125 6.55 -19.45 5.64
CA ALA A 125 5.26 -19.28 4.97
C ALA A 125 5.29 -18.20 3.88
N LYS A 126 5.88 -17.03 4.13
CA LYS A 126 6.00 -15.97 3.11
C LYS A 126 6.77 -16.38 1.85
N TYR A 127 7.73 -17.30 1.96
CA TYR A 127 8.48 -17.78 0.79
C TYR A 127 7.64 -18.75 -0.03
N TYR A 128 6.77 -19.53 0.63
CA TYR A 128 5.76 -20.33 -0.07
C TYR A 128 4.70 -19.41 -0.71
N VAL A 129 4.16 -18.42 0.01
CA VAL A 129 3.26 -17.40 -0.59
C VAL A 129 3.88 -16.76 -1.84
N LEU A 130 5.16 -16.39 -1.79
CA LEU A 130 5.90 -15.89 -2.95
C LEU A 130 6.02 -16.93 -4.07
N ALA A 131 6.36 -18.19 -3.77
CA ALA A 131 6.51 -19.25 -4.76
C ALA A 131 5.19 -19.57 -5.47
N GLY A 132 4.09 -19.69 -4.72
CA GLY A 132 2.75 -19.80 -5.29
C GLY A 132 2.39 -18.58 -6.13
N GLY A 133 2.81 -17.39 -5.68
CA GLY A 133 2.56 -16.16 -6.41
C GLY A 133 3.29 -16.02 -7.74
N LEU A 134 4.56 -16.44 -7.77
CA LEU A 134 5.33 -16.51 -9.00
C LEU A 134 4.73 -17.54 -9.96
N ALA A 135 4.26 -18.69 -9.45
CA ALA A 135 3.56 -19.68 -10.27
C ALA A 135 2.28 -19.10 -10.88
N MET A 136 1.46 -18.37 -10.11
CA MET A 136 0.28 -17.67 -10.65
C MET A 136 0.67 -16.65 -11.72
N ALA A 137 1.70 -15.84 -11.47
CA ALA A 137 2.17 -14.81 -12.40
C ALA A 137 2.64 -15.41 -13.73
N LEU A 138 3.30 -16.57 -13.73
CA LEU A 138 3.71 -17.24 -14.98
C LEU A 138 2.53 -17.53 -15.93
N PHE A 139 1.33 -17.73 -15.39
CA PHE A 139 0.09 -18.00 -16.12
C PHE A 139 -0.85 -16.78 -16.20
N GLY A 140 -0.29 -15.57 -16.02
CA GLY A 140 -1.01 -14.31 -16.16
C GLY A 140 -1.81 -13.87 -14.93
N GLY A 141 -1.65 -14.54 -13.78
CA GLY A 141 -2.33 -14.17 -12.54
C GLY A 141 -1.53 -13.15 -11.74
N HIS A 142 -2.06 -11.93 -11.57
CA HIS A 142 -1.38 -10.85 -10.84
C HIS A 142 -1.85 -10.67 -9.38
N TRP A 143 -2.78 -11.51 -8.92
CA TRP A 143 -3.54 -11.35 -7.67
C TRP A 143 -2.71 -11.19 -6.38
N ILE A 144 -1.50 -11.76 -6.31
CA ILE A 144 -0.65 -11.75 -5.11
C ILE A 144 -0.21 -10.34 -4.71
N THR A 145 -0.25 -9.37 -5.63
CA THR A 145 0.06 -7.96 -5.31
C THR A 145 -0.91 -7.36 -4.30
N ILE A 146 -2.08 -7.97 -4.05
CA ILE A 146 -2.96 -7.60 -2.93
C ILE A 146 -2.25 -7.70 -1.58
N PHE A 147 -1.26 -8.61 -1.46
CA PHE A 147 -0.42 -8.80 -0.29
C PHE A 147 0.89 -8.00 -0.31
N ASP A 148 1.16 -7.27 -1.39
CA ASP A 148 2.29 -6.36 -1.42
C ASP A 148 2.10 -5.27 -0.35
N PRO A 149 3.11 -5.01 0.50
CA PRO A 149 2.97 -4.05 1.60
C PRO A 149 2.68 -2.61 1.16
N LEU A 150 3.15 -2.17 0.00
CA LEU A 150 2.93 -0.82 -0.52
C LEU A 150 1.54 -0.70 -1.14
N VAL A 151 1.14 -1.68 -1.96
CA VAL A 151 -0.22 -1.77 -2.53
C VAL A 151 -1.26 -1.82 -1.42
N LEU A 152 -1.05 -2.69 -0.42
CA LEU A 152 -1.96 -2.86 0.70
C LEU A 152 -2.10 -1.57 1.51
N LEU A 153 -0.99 -0.92 1.87
CA LEU A 153 -1.04 0.32 2.65
C LEU A 153 -1.68 1.46 1.85
N TYR A 154 -1.34 1.61 0.57
CA TYR A 154 -1.88 2.68 -0.27
C TYR A 154 -3.39 2.51 -0.50
N ARG A 155 -3.83 1.28 -0.81
CA ARG A 155 -5.25 0.96 -0.95
C ARG A 155 -6.00 1.29 0.33
N THR A 156 -5.53 0.82 1.48
CA THR A 156 -6.18 1.11 2.77
C THR A 156 -6.18 2.60 3.09
N ALA A 157 -5.09 3.32 2.83
CA ALA A 157 -5.02 4.77 3.04
C ALA A 157 -6.10 5.48 2.20
N THR A 158 -6.21 5.12 0.92
CA THR A 158 -7.13 5.72 -0.04
C THR A 158 -8.59 5.35 0.21
N THR A 159 -8.90 4.06 0.30
CA THR A 159 -10.29 3.58 0.25
C THR A 159 -10.93 3.46 1.62
N ALA A 160 -10.17 3.55 2.70
CA ALA A 160 -10.70 3.33 4.06
C ALA A 160 -10.28 4.43 5.05
N ILE A 161 -8.99 4.72 5.21
CA ILE A 161 -8.51 5.66 6.24
C ILE A 161 -8.91 7.10 5.92
N LEU A 162 -8.64 7.58 4.70
CA LEU A 162 -8.97 8.96 4.32
C LEU A 162 -10.48 9.24 4.32
N PRO A 163 -11.34 8.40 3.72
CA PRO A 163 -12.79 8.51 3.86
C PRO A 163 -13.27 8.55 5.31
N ALA A 164 -12.75 7.67 6.17
CA ALA A 164 -13.14 7.62 7.57
C ALA A 164 -12.69 8.88 8.33
N LEU A 165 -11.49 9.40 8.03
CA LEU A 165 -10.99 10.65 8.59
C LEU A 165 -11.84 11.83 8.14
N GLN A 166 -12.20 11.90 6.85
CA GLN A 166 -13.08 12.93 6.33
C GLN A 166 -14.45 12.89 7.00
N TYR A 167 -15.06 11.72 7.08
CA TYR A 167 -16.33 11.53 7.78
C TYR A 167 -16.24 11.98 9.25
N ALA A 168 -15.18 11.60 9.96
CA ALA A 168 -14.97 11.98 11.35
C ALA A 168 -14.80 13.50 11.52
N VAL A 169 -14.02 14.16 10.66
CA VAL A 169 -13.83 15.62 10.73
C VAL A 169 -15.11 16.37 10.37
N GLU A 170 -15.81 15.98 9.29
CA GLU A 170 -17.07 16.62 8.88
C GLU A 170 -18.17 16.42 9.93
N GLN A 171 -18.34 15.21 10.47
CA GLN A 171 -19.32 14.95 11.54
C GLN A 171 -18.99 15.72 12.80
N THR A 172 -17.70 15.78 13.18
CA THR A 172 -17.27 16.55 14.35
C THR A 172 -17.57 18.03 14.16
N ALA A 173 -17.20 18.62 13.01
CA ALA A 173 -17.49 20.01 12.67
C ALA A 173 -19.01 20.30 12.69
N HIS A 174 -19.83 19.43 12.08
CA HIS A 174 -21.29 19.55 12.13
C HIS A 174 -21.86 19.43 13.54
N SER A 175 -21.32 18.54 14.37
CA SER A 175 -21.77 18.38 15.76
C SER A 175 -21.45 19.61 16.61
N ILE A 176 -20.25 20.20 16.43
CA ILE A 176 -19.85 21.44 17.10
C ILE A 176 -20.75 22.59 16.64
N PHE A 177 -20.99 22.71 15.33
CA PHE A 177 -21.87 23.76 14.78
C PHE A 177 -23.30 23.67 15.34
N ARG A 178 -23.85 22.45 15.49
CA ARG A 178 -25.19 22.23 16.07
C ARG A 178 -25.25 22.45 17.58
N ALA A 179 -24.16 22.18 18.27
CA ALA A 179 -24.05 22.33 19.72
C ALA A 179 -23.59 23.72 20.15
N ASP A 180 -23.27 24.61 19.20
CA ASP A 180 -22.77 25.96 19.47
C ASP A 180 -23.85 26.74 20.23
N PRO A 181 -23.67 27.03 21.54
CA PRO A 181 -24.60 27.85 22.26
C PRO A 181 -24.46 29.25 21.64
N HIS A 182 -25.48 29.72 20.93
CA HIS A 182 -25.54 31.06 20.37
C HIS A 182 -25.56 32.12 21.48
N LEU A 183 -24.46 32.25 22.23
CA LEU A 183 -24.30 33.19 23.32
C LEU A 183 -24.22 34.58 22.71
N GLY A 184 -25.24 35.38 23.00
CA GLY A 184 -25.27 36.80 22.66
C GLY A 184 -24.06 37.54 23.24
N PRO A 185 -23.85 38.81 22.85
CA PRO A 185 -22.72 39.60 23.33
C PRO A 185 -22.66 39.61 24.86
N VAL A 186 -21.54 39.16 25.41
CA VAL A 186 -21.31 39.09 26.86
C VAL A 186 -20.56 40.36 27.27
N ALA A 187 -21.22 41.22 28.05
CA ALA A 187 -20.60 42.42 28.61
C ALA A 187 -19.80 42.04 29.87
N LEU A 188 -18.47 42.14 29.81
CA LEU A 188 -17.58 42.00 30.96
C LEU A 188 -17.00 43.40 31.27
N GLY A 189 -17.74 44.18 32.06
CA GLY A 189 -17.34 45.55 32.43
C GLY A 189 -17.23 46.48 31.21
N PRO A 190 -16.14 47.26 31.04
CA PRO A 190 -16.01 48.21 29.91
C PRO A 190 -15.67 47.53 28.57
N VAL A 191 -15.51 46.20 28.54
CA VAL A 191 -15.16 45.44 27.33
C VAL A 191 -16.40 44.74 26.80
N GLN A 192 -16.91 45.22 25.67
CA GLN A 192 -18.02 44.62 24.96
C GLN A 192 -17.48 43.56 24.01
N LEU A 193 -17.46 42.31 24.46
CA LEU A 193 -17.06 41.20 23.60
C LEU A 193 -18.22 40.86 22.68
N GLY A 194 -17.97 40.88 21.36
CA GLY A 194 -18.95 40.48 20.34
C GLY A 194 -19.45 39.04 20.55
N PRO A 195 -20.48 38.61 19.80
CA PRO A 195 -21.05 37.28 19.94
C PRO A 195 -19.96 36.20 19.81
N TRP A 196 -19.86 35.36 20.83
CA TRP A 196 -18.89 34.27 20.89
C TRP A 196 -19.52 33.00 20.33
N HIS A 197 -18.81 32.37 19.40
CA HIS A 197 -19.23 31.13 18.77
C HIS A 197 -18.12 30.10 18.89
N LEU A 198 -18.41 28.92 19.42
CA LEU A 198 -17.47 27.79 19.48
C LEU A 198 -17.04 27.36 18.06
N SER A 199 -17.91 27.59 17.07
CA SER A 199 -17.59 27.42 15.65
C SER A 199 -16.40 28.26 15.17
N ARG A 200 -16.11 29.44 15.75
CA ARG A 200 -14.94 30.25 15.36
C ARG A 200 -13.60 29.57 15.67
N LEU A 201 -13.55 28.66 16.65
CA LEU A 201 -12.34 27.90 16.98
C LEU A 201 -12.17 26.66 16.12
N SER A 202 -13.27 26.02 15.72
CA SER A 202 -13.24 24.77 14.94
C SER A 202 -13.21 25.01 13.42
N GLU A 203 -13.73 26.13 12.94
CA GLU A 203 -13.79 26.44 11.50
C GLU A 203 -12.40 26.53 10.83
N PRO A 204 -11.37 27.20 11.39
CA PRO A 204 -10.04 27.22 10.76
C PRO A 204 -9.42 25.83 10.64
N VAL A 205 -9.69 24.95 11.61
CA VAL A 205 -9.24 23.56 11.58
C VAL A 205 -9.99 22.80 10.48
N TYR A 206 -11.31 22.95 10.40
CA TYR A 206 -12.11 22.34 9.33
C TYR A 206 -11.66 22.81 7.94
N GLN A 207 -11.44 24.11 7.75
CA GLN A 207 -10.95 24.69 6.49
C GLN A 207 -9.58 24.14 6.10
N PHE A 208 -8.65 24.05 7.05
CA PHE A 208 -7.34 23.43 6.81
C PHE A 208 -7.48 22.00 6.29
N PHE A 209 -8.28 21.17 6.98
CA PHE A 209 -8.50 19.79 6.56
C PHE A 209 -9.22 19.69 5.21
N ARG A 210 -10.24 20.52 4.97
CA ARG A 210 -10.97 20.57 3.70
C ARG A 210 -10.03 20.92 2.54
N ASP A 211 -9.25 21.98 2.68
CA ASP A 211 -8.49 22.53 1.56
C ASP A 211 -7.15 21.80 1.32
N HIS A 212 -6.54 21.20 2.36
CA HIS A 212 -5.22 20.56 2.25
C HIS A 212 -5.24 19.03 2.35
N VAL A 213 -6.30 18.44 2.92
CA VAL A 213 -6.38 16.99 3.16
C VAL A 213 -7.51 16.35 2.35
N PHE A 214 -8.68 16.97 2.33
CA PHE A 214 -9.90 16.45 1.70
C PHE A 214 -10.16 17.12 0.35
N ALA A 215 -9.33 16.75 -0.61
CA ALA A 215 -9.44 17.10 -2.02
C ALA A 215 -10.85 17.04 -2.64
N ILE A 216 -11.67 16.05 -2.26
CA ILE A 216 -12.99 15.79 -2.86
C ILE A 216 -14.00 15.63 -1.73
N PRO A 217 -15.18 16.28 -1.81
CA PRO A 217 -16.20 16.15 -0.78
C PRO A 217 -16.75 14.72 -0.71
N LYS A 218 -16.81 14.15 0.50
CA LYS A 218 -17.49 12.90 0.85
C LYS A 218 -17.10 11.70 -0.02
N GLN A 219 -15.79 11.43 -0.16
CA GLN A 219 -15.34 10.21 -0.84
C GLN A 219 -15.77 8.97 -0.05
N ALA A 220 -16.71 8.20 -0.59
CA ALA A 220 -17.06 6.88 -0.08
C ALA A 220 -16.64 5.82 -1.09
N PHE A 221 -15.96 4.77 -0.62
CA PHE A 221 -15.58 3.64 -1.45
C PHE A 221 -16.37 2.39 -1.09
N LEU A 222 -16.85 1.69 -2.13
CA LEU A 222 -17.50 0.39 -1.93
C LEU A 222 -16.51 -0.60 -1.31
N GLY A 223 -16.97 -1.41 -0.36
CA GLY A 223 -16.11 -2.39 0.32
C GLY A 223 -15.04 -1.81 1.26
N ALA A 224 -15.09 -0.51 1.58
CA ALA A 224 -14.17 0.12 2.55
C ALA A 224 -14.11 -0.63 3.90
N GLY A 225 -15.26 -1.14 4.38
CA GLY A 225 -15.34 -1.93 5.61
C GLY A 225 -14.52 -3.22 5.57
N LEU A 226 -14.50 -3.93 4.43
CA LEU A 226 -13.66 -5.13 4.26
C LEU A 226 -12.17 -4.79 4.28
N VAL A 227 -11.77 -3.72 3.58
CA VAL A 227 -10.37 -3.25 3.57
C VAL A 227 -9.93 -2.84 4.98
N TRP A 228 -10.79 -2.13 5.70
CA TRP A 228 -10.53 -1.70 7.08
C TRP A 228 -10.40 -2.90 8.03
N LEU A 229 -11.30 -3.89 7.93
CA LEU A 229 -11.25 -5.12 8.72
C LEU A 229 -9.93 -5.88 8.50
N VAL A 230 -9.55 -6.13 7.24
CA VAL A 230 -8.32 -6.88 6.91
C VAL A 230 -7.08 -6.15 7.42
N PHE A 231 -7.00 -4.84 7.22
CA PHE A 231 -5.88 -4.05 7.70
C PHE A 231 -5.83 -3.99 9.24
N GLY A 232 -6.98 -3.82 9.89
CA GLY A 232 -7.12 -3.82 11.34
C GLY A 232 -6.64 -5.13 11.96
N LEU A 233 -7.06 -6.28 11.41
CA LEU A 233 -6.60 -7.61 11.84
C LEU A 233 -5.09 -7.77 11.66
N MET A 234 -4.55 -7.29 10.53
CA MET A 234 -3.10 -7.33 10.25
C MET A 234 -2.29 -6.50 11.26
N VAL A 235 -2.78 -5.31 11.63
CA VAL A 235 -2.17 -4.47 12.66
C VAL A 235 -2.33 -5.11 14.04
N ALA A 236 -3.51 -5.64 14.38
CA ALA A 236 -3.80 -6.31 15.65
C ALA A 236 -2.92 -7.56 15.87
N ALA A 237 -2.56 -8.28 14.80
CA ALA A 237 -1.66 -9.43 14.88
C ALA A 237 -0.26 -9.10 15.45
N ASN A 238 0.12 -7.81 15.52
CA ASN A 238 1.35 -7.38 16.20
C ASN A 238 1.31 -7.63 17.71
N GLY A 239 0.12 -7.76 18.30
CA GLY A 239 -0.06 -8.19 19.68
C GLY A 239 0.32 -9.66 19.93
N TYR A 240 0.34 -10.51 18.88
CA TYR A 240 0.84 -11.89 18.98
C TYR A 240 2.36 -11.95 18.80
N ARG A 241 2.85 -11.38 17.69
CA ARG A 241 4.29 -11.27 17.37
C ARG A 241 4.56 -9.94 16.68
N ARG A 242 5.61 -9.24 17.09
CA ARG A 242 6.02 -7.97 16.47
C ARG A 242 6.30 -8.15 14.99
N ARG A 243 5.85 -7.19 14.18
CA ARG A 243 5.96 -7.22 12.72
C ARG A 243 5.46 -8.54 12.11
N PHE A 244 4.30 -9.02 12.60
CA PHE A 244 3.68 -10.28 12.17
C PHE A 244 3.66 -10.43 10.64
N TRP A 245 3.16 -9.42 9.93
CA TRP A 245 3.08 -9.42 8.47
C TRP A 245 4.44 -9.63 7.80
N CYS A 246 5.46 -8.85 8.22
CA CYS A 246 6.80 -8.91 7.65
C CYS A 246 7.51 -10.24 7.92
N ARG A 247 7.16 -10.91 9.03
CA ARG A 247 7.73 -12.21 9.42
C ARG A 247 7.09 -13.36 8.64
N TYR A 248 5.77 -13.35 8.45
CA TYR A 248 5.02 -14.55 8.03
C TYR A 248 4.33 -14.47 6.68
N LEU A 249 3.92 -13.29 6.20
CA LEU A 249 3.04 -13.18 5.02
C LEU A 249 3.58 -12.30 3.88
N CYS A 250 4.45 -11.33 4.19
CA CYS A 250 4.89 -10.33 3.22
C CYS A 250 5.72 -10.94 2.04
N PRO A 251 5.20 -10.96 0.79
CA PRO A 251 5.90 -11.52 -0.36
C PRO A 251 7.11 -10.68 -0.77
N LEU A 252 7.02 -9.35 -0.69
CA LEU A 252 8.16 -8.46 -0.95
C LEU A 252 9.30 -8.74 0.02
N GLY A 253 8.97 -8.92 1.30
CA GLY A 253 9.95 -9.28 2.32
C GLY A 253 10.61 -10.64 2.07
N ALA A 254 9.86 -11.62 1.57
CA ALA A 254 10.40 -12.92 1.17
C ALA A 254 11.38 -12.77 -0.01
N MET A 255 10.99 -12.02 -1.03
CA MET A 255 11.79 -11.81 -2.22
C MET A 255 13.10 -11.08 -1.90
N LEU A 256 13.02 -9.98 -1.16
CA LEU A 256 14.22 -9.28 -0.68
C LEU A 256 15.09 -10.19 0.21
N GLY A 257 14.49 -11.09 1.00
CA GLY A 257 15.24 -12.07 1.79
C GLY A 257 15.98 -13.13 0.97
N LEU A 258 15.46 -13.52 -0.19
CA LEU A 258 16.14 -14.43 -1.12
C LEU A 258 17.32 -13.78 -1.83
N LEU A 259 17.25 -12.46 -2.08
CA LEU A 259 18.33 -11.69 -2.70
C LEU A 259 19.53 -11.51 -1.75
N VAL A 260 19.33 -11.60 -0.43
CA VAL A 260 20.42 -11.50 0.55
C VAL A 260 21.10 -12.86 0.74
N ARG A 261 21.87 -13.30 -0.27
CA ARG A 261 22.66 -14.53 -0.19
C ARG A 261 24.05 -14.32 0.42
N TRP A 262 24.68 -13.19 0.12
CA TRP A 262 26.01 -12.82 0.63
C TRP A 262 26.05 -11.35 1.09
N PRO A 263 25.41 -11.01 2.22
CA PRO A 263 25.39 -9.63 2.70
C PRO A 263 26.81 -9.14 2.99
N LEU A 264 27.13 -7.94 2.51
CA LEU A 264 28.39 -7.26 2.81
C LEU A 264 28.39 -6.70 4.23
N LEU A 265 27.23 -6.34 4.79
CA LEU A 265 27.10 -5.92 6.17
C LEU A 265 26.62 -7.09 7.04
N ARG A 266 27.48 -7.63 7.92
CA ARG A 266 27.20 -8.84 8.71
C ARG A 266 27.04 -8.54 10.19
N ARG A 267 26.14 -9.29 10.85
CA ARG A 267 26.07 -9.36 12.31
C ARG A 267 27.25 -10.21 12.81
N ARG A 268 28.01 -9.68 13.76
CA ARG A 268 29.13 -10.36 14.44
C ARG A 268 28.83 -10.43 15.92
N VAL A 269 28.99 -11.61 16.51
CA VAL A 269 28.90 -11.80 17.95
C VAL A 269 30.19 -12.42 18.49
N ASN A 270 30.85 -11.70 19.40
CA ASN A 270 31.98 -12.24 20.15
C ASN A 270 31.45 -13.23 21.20
N GLN A 271 31.77 -14.51 21.04
CA GLN A 271 31.35 -15.58 21.93
C GLN A 271 31.98 -15.47 23.32
N GLU A 272 33.24 -15.05 23.40
CA GLU A 272 33.97 -14.92 24.67
C GLU A 272 33.32 -13.86 25.58
N GLY A 273 32.80 -12.79 24.98
CA GLY A 273 32.10 -11.73 25.71
C GLY A 273 30.60 -11.98 25.88
N CYS A 274 30.00 -13.00 25.26
CA CYS A 274 28.55 -13.20 25.26
C CYS A 274 28.10 -14.12 26.39
N ASN A 275 27.30 -13.61 27.33
CA ASN A 275 26.69 -14.41 28.40
C ASN A 275 25.31 -14.99 28.04
N GLN A 276 24.95 -15.00 26.75
CA GLN A 276 23.67 -15.55 26.25
C GLN A 276 22.39 -15.01 26.91
N CYS A 277 22.40 -13.78 27.45
CA CYS A 277 21.28 -13.16 28.16
C CYS A 277 19.97 -12.94 27.37
N GLY A 278 19.91 -13.23 26.05
CA GLY A 278 18.68 -13.11 25.27
C GLY A 278 18.20 -11.68 24.95
N LEU A 279 18.83 -10.63 25.47
CA LEU A 279 18.43 -9.23 25.20
C LEU A 279 18.46 -8.85 23.71
N CYS A 280 19.36 -9.46 22.94
CA CYS A 280 19.40 -9.27 21.49
C CYS A 280 18.17 -9.89 20.78
N LEU A 281 17.59 -10.96 21.34
CA LEU A 281 16.39 -11.61 20.82
C LEU A 281 15.14 -10.81 21.13
N THR A 282 14.99 -10.29 22.35
CA THR A 282 13.84 -9.44 22.72
C THR A 282 13.77 -8.16 21.88
N ALA A 283 14.93 -7.66 21.42
CA ALA A 283 15.02 -6.47 20.58
C ALA A 283 14.94 -6.77 19.06
N CYS A 284 15.00 -8.04 18.66
CA CYS A 284 15.07 -8.43 17.25
C CYS A 284 13.69 -8.36 16.58
N HIS A 285 13.48 -7.36 15.73
CA HIS A 285 12.22 -7.23 15.01
C HIS A 285 12.03 -8.32 13.93
N GLY A 286 13.11 -8.89 13.40
CA GLY A 286 13.07 -9.93 12.37
C GLY A 286 13.05 -11.36 12.90
N ALA A 287 13.30 -11.58 14.21
CA ALA A 287 13.50 -12.92 14.76
C ALA A 287 14.54 -13.74 13.95
N SER A 288 15.68 -13.11 13.68
CA SER A 288 16.69 -13.57 12.71
C SER A 288 17.80 -14.46 13.29
N SER A 289 17.67 -14.90 14.54
CA SER A 289 18.66 -15.75 15.22
C SER A 289 18.01 -16.47 16.39
N ASP A 290 18.55 -17.63 16.75
CA ASP A 290 18.08 -18.44 17.89
C ASP A 290 18.81 -18.11 19.20
N GLY A 291 19.84 -17.26 19.15
CA GLY A 291 20.62 -16.85 20.33
C GLY A 291 21.76 -15.88 20.01
N GLY A 292 22.43 -15.39 21.06
CA GLY A 292 23.61 -14.54 20.95
C GLY A 292 24.72 -15.20 20.15
N GLY A 293 25.00 -16.48 20.42
CA GLY A 293 26.05 -17.26 19.75
C GLY A 293 25.59 -18.16 18.61
N GLN A 294 24.31 -18.15 18.26
CA GLN A 294 23.76 -19.04 17.24
C GLN A 294 23.79 -18.45 15.84
N ALA A 295 23.53 -19.30 14.85
CA ALA A 295 23.51 -18.93 13.45
C ALA A 295 22.57 -17.74 13.18
N TRP A 296 23.07 -16.81 12.37
CA TRP A 296 22.34 -15.62 11.95
C TRP A 296 21.71 -15.87 10.58
N ARG A 297 20.42 -15.53 10.44
CA ARG A 297 19.66 -15.63 9.18
C ARG A 297 19.58 -14.25 8.54
N PRO A 298 20.43 -13.93 7.55
CA PRO A 298 20.41 -12.62 6.91
C PRO A 298 19.12 -12.38 6.12
N SER A 299 18.51 -13.44 5.59
CA SER A 299 17.22 -13.40 4.90
C SER A 299 16.08 -12.90 5.79
N GLU A 300 16.20 -13.01 7.11
CA GLU A 300 15.21 -12.56 8.10
C GLU A 300 15.62 -11.25 8.81
N CYS A 301 16.89 -10.86 8.68
CA CYS A 301 17.40 -9.67 9.34
C CYS A 301 16.94 -8.40 8.62
N LEU A 302 16.17 -7.57 9.31
CA LEU A 302 15.68 -6.27 8.80
C LEU A 302 16.71 -5.15 8.89
N MET A 303 17.95 -5.46 9.27
CA MET A 303 19.06 -4.50 9.41
C MET A 303 18.72 -3.27 10.28
N CYS A 304 17.92 -3.48 11.31
CA CYS A 304 17.46 -2.43 12.22
C CYS A 304 18.46 -2.04 13.32
N LEU A 305 19.55 -2.81 13.48
CA LEU A 305 20.62 -2.62 14.46
C LEU A 305 20.19 -2.61 15.94
N ASN A 306 18.94 -2.98 16.25
CA ASN A 306 18.45 -2.99 17.62
C ASN A 306 19.24 -3.95 18.54
N CYS A 307 19.72 -5.08 18.00
CA CYS A 307 20.40 -6.12 18.76
C CYS A 307 21.80 -5.70 19.23
N SER A 308 22.55 -4.92 18.44
CA SER A 308 23.85 -4.38 18.88
C SER A 308 23.66 -3.35 19.99
N GLN A 309 22.66 -2.48 19.86
CA GLN A 309 22.36 -1.44 20.85
C GLN A 309 21.74 -1.98 22.15
N SER A 310 21.07 -3.13 22.12
CA SER A 310 20.55 -3.78 23.34
C SER A 310 21.60 -4.63 24.07
N CYS A 311 22.76 -4.85 23.47
CA CYS A 311 23.78 -5.71 24.05
C CYS A 311 24.60 -4.95 25.09
N ALA A 312 24.29 -5.16 26.38
CA ALA A 312 24.98 -4.50 27.50
C ALA A 312 26.48 -4.83 27.60
N ARG A 313 26.91 -5.99 27.07
CA ARG A 313 28.32 -6.41 27.02
C ARG A 313 29.05 -6.03 25.73
N GLU A 314 28.37 -5.33 24.82
CA GLU A 314 28.93 -4.91 23.52
C GLU A 314 29.49 -6.07 22.68
N SER A 315 29.02 -7.30 22.94
CA SER A 315 29.46 -8.50 22.25
C SER A 315 28.83 -8.63 20.86
N CYS A 316 27.71 -7.95 20.59
CA CYS A 316 27.00 -7.94 19.31
C CYS A 316 27.27 -6.65 18.54
N SER A 317 27.82 -6.76 17.33
CA SER A 317 28.11 -5.62 16.44
C SER A 317 27.73 -5.93 15.00
N PHE A 318 27.68 -4.90 14.15
CA PHE A 318 27.60 -5.05 12.69
C PHE A 318 28.89 -4.53 12.08
N GLY A 319 29.41 -5.24 11.08
CA GLY A 319 30.63 -4.84 10.39
C GLY A 319 30.63 -5.31 8.95
N TRP A 320 31.41 -4.63 8.13
CA TRP A 320 31.62 -5.00 6.74
C TRP A 320 32.39 -6.34 6.66
N VAL A 321 32.06 -7.12 5.63
CA VAL A 321 32.84 -8.30 5.25
C VAL A 321 34.26 -7.85 4.98
N SER A 322 35.21 -8.47 5.69
CA SER A 322 36.62 -8.30 5.41
C SER A 322 36.91 -9.05 4.11
N LEU A 323 37.50 -8.39 3.11
CA LEU A 323 38.03 -9.07 1.92
C LEU A 323 38.95 -10.23 2.36
N PRO A 324 38.89 -11.40 1.70
CA PRO A 324 39.77 -12.51 2.03
C PRO A 324 41.22 -12.04 1.86
N GLY A 325 41.99 -12.01 2.96
CA GLY A 325 43.43 -11.76 2.92
C GLY A 325 43.98 -10.64 3.82
N LYS A 326 43.26 -9.53 4.08
CA LYS A 326 43.87 -8.39 4.84
C LYS A 326 43.46 -8.27 6.31
N TRP A 327 42.32 -8.83 6.73
CA TRP A 327 41.79 -8.68 8.10
C TRP A 327 41.19 -9.99 8.66
N GLY A 328 41.41 -11.12 8.00
CA GLY A 328 40.84 -12.44 8.34
C GLY A 328 41.46 -13.12 9.57
N ASN A 329 42.58 -12.59 10.08
CA ASN A 329 43.38 -13.21 11.14
C ASN A 329 43.50 -12.33 12.40
N LEU A 330 42.43 -11.63 12.82
CA LEU A 330 42.41 -11.13 14.20
C LEU A 330 42.07 -12.29 15.15
N PRO A 331 42.95 -12.68 16.09
CA PRO A 331 42.66 -13.72 17.07
C PRO A 331 41.41 -13.35 17.89
N GLY A 332 40.48 -14.31 18.07
CA GLY A 332 39.28 -14.18 18.90
C GLY A 332 37.97 -13.73 18.20
N LYS A 333 37.98 -13.36 16.92
CA LYS A 333 36.75 -12.93 16.20
C LYS A 333 36.27 -13.94 15.15
N LYS A 334 35.61 -15.02 15.58
CA LYS A 334 34.92 -15.93 14.64
C LYS A 334 33.69 -15.24 14.04
N GLU A 335 33.55 -15.27 12.71
CA GLU A 335 32.34 -14.80 12.05
C GLU A 335 31.13 -15.65 12.48
N THR A 336 29.97 -15.01 12.70
CA THR A 336 28.75 -15.72 13.06
C THR A 336 28.30 -16.57 11.88
N ALA A 337 28.08 -17.87 12.11
CA ALA A 337 27.63 -18.80 11.09
C ALA A 337 26.34 -18.30 10.41
N LEU A 338 26.30 -18.36 9.07
CA LEU A 338 25.11 -18.02 8.30
C LEU A 338 24.19 -19.23 8.24
N ALA A 339 22.92 -19.05 8.62
CA ALA A 339 21.91 -20.08 8.43
C ALA A 339 21.20 -19.87 7.08
N PRO A 340 21.16 -20.90 6.21
CA PRO A 340 20.49 -20.81 4.92
C PRO A 340 18.96 -20.77 5.07
N VAL A 341 18.28 -20.35 4.01
CA VAL A 341 16.81 -20.45 3.91
C VAL A 341 16.46 -21.92 3.67
N GLY A 342 16.08 -22.64 4.72
CA GLY A 342 15.73 -24.06 4.67
C GLY A 342 14.36 -24.33 4.04
N LEU A 343 14.20 -24.08 2.74
CA LEU A 343 12.98 -24.39 1.99
C LEU A 343 12.98 -25.86 1.53
N SER A 344 11.84 -26.53 1.69
CA SER A 344 11.67 -27.90 1.20
C SER A 344 11.34 -27.87 -0.29
N ARG A 345 12.00 -28.71 -1.12
CA ARG A 345 11.66 -28.87 -2.54
C ARG A 345 10.19 -29.27 -2.71
N ARG A 346 9.71 -30.21 -1.89
CA ARG A 346 8.30 -30.62 -1.84
C ARG A 346 7.39 -29.44 -1.48
N GLY A 347 7.79 -28.63 -0.50
CA GLY A 347 7.03 -27.43 -0.11
C GLY A 347 6.92 -26.41 -1.24
N LEU A 348 8.00 -26.18 -2.00
CA LEU A 348 8.00 -25.29 -3.16
C LEU A 348 7.08 -25.80 -4.28
N LEU A 349 7.14 -27.10 -4.59
CA LEU A 349 6.26 -27.72 -5.59
C LEU A 349 4.80 -27.64 -5.19
N TRP A 350 4.47 -28.00 -3.94
CA TRP A 350 3.10 -27.89 -3.42
C TRP A 350 2.60 -26.45 -3.38
N SER A 351 3.49 -25.50 -3.07
CA SER A 351 3.13 -24.09 -3.08
C SER A 351 2.90 -23.56 -4.50
N GLY A 352 3.72 -23.97 -5.47
CA GLY A 352 3.53 -23.65 -6.87
C GLY A 352 2.22 -24.22 -7.40
N LEU A 353 1.98 -25.52 -7.17
CA LEU A 353 0.72 -26.19 -7.53
C LEU A 353 -0.49 -25.53 -6.85
N GLY A 354 -0.38 -25.21 -5.55
CA GLY A 354 -1.41 -24.49 -4.81
C GLY A 354 -1.70 -23.10 -5.39
N GLY A 355 -0.68 -22.39 -5.86
CA GLY A 355 -0.85 -21.16 -6.63
C GLY A 355 -1.63 -21.38 -7.92
N LEU A 356 -1.27 -22.39 -8.72
CA LEU A 356 -1.98 -22.71 -9.97
C LEU A 356 -3.43 -23.14 -9.74
N VAL A 357 -3.68 -23.99 -8.75
CA VAL A 357 -5.04 -24.39 -8.33
C VAL A 357 -5.82 -23.16 -7.84
N GLY A 358 -5.18 -22.28 -7.06
CA GLY A 358 -5.76 -21.01 -6.64
C GLY A 358 -6.16 -20.12 -7.82
N LEU A 359 -5.28 -19.95 -8.81
CA LEU A 359 -5.57 -19.20 -10.03
C LEU A 359 -6.72 -19.83 -10.83
N ALA A 360 -6.71 -21.15 -10.99
CA ALA A 360 -7.80 -21.87 -11.65
C ALA A 360 -9.14 -21.67 -10.91
N GLY A 361 -9.12 -21.66 -9.58
CA GLY A 361 -10.29 -21.34 -8.75
C GLY A 361 -10.77 -19.91 -8.91
N LEU A 362 -9.85 -18.93 -8.94
CA LEU A 362 -10.19 -17.51 -9.19
C LEU A 362 -10.81 -17.31 -10.59
N ARG A 363 -10.36 -18.10 -11.58
CA ARG A 363 -10.86 -18.10 -12.97
C ARG A 363 -12.03 -19.07 -13.22
N ALA A 364 -12.50 -19.78 -12.19
CA ALA A 364 -13.63 -20.68 -12.33
C ALA A 364 -14.95 -19.91 -12.52
N THR A 365 -15.00 -18.65 -12.10
CA THR A 365 -16.19 -17.81 -12.25
C THR A 365 -16.44 -17.46 -13.73
N PRO A 366 -17.71 -17.25 -14.14
CA PRO A 366 -18.03 -16.84 -15.51
C PRO A 366 -17.27 -15.61 -15.98
N GLN A 367 -17.05 -14.65 -15.07
CA GLN A 367 -16.29 -13.43 -15.31
C GLN A 367 -14.78 -13.68 -15.53
N GLY A 368 -14.21 -14.73 -14.93
CA GLY A 368 -12.79 -15.09 -15.08
C GLY A 368 -12.48 -15.91 -16.34
N ARG A 369 -13.50 -16.49 -17.00
CA ARG A 369 -13.38 -17.23 -18.27
C ARG A 369 -13.51 -16.33 -19.50
N ALA A 370 -13.37 -15.01 -19.31
CA ALA A 370 -13.70 -13.88 -20.18
C ALA A 370 -13.37 -14.02 -21.69
N LYS A 371 -14.13 -14.85 -22.40
CA LYS A 371 -14.42 -14.67 -23.83
C LYS A 371 -15.87 -14.25 -24.08
N ASP A 372 -16.81 -14.67 -23.23
CA ASP A 372 -18.25 -14.61 -23.59
C ASP A 372 -19.17 -13.93 -22.55
N TYR A 373 -18.68 -13.57 -21.36
CA TYR A 373 -19.53 -12.97 -20.32
C TYR A 373 -18.89 -11.74 -19.65
N TYR A 374 -19.52 -10.59 -19.84
CA TYR A 374 -19.18 -9.34 -19.15
C TYR A 374 -20.31 -8.96 -18.20
N HIS A 375 -19.95 -8.67 -16.95
CA HIS A 375 -20.94 -8.16 -16.00
C HIS A 375 -21.37 -6.74 -16.43
N PRO A 376 -22.68 -6.44 -16.57
CA PRO A 376 -23.14 -5.14 -17.12
C PRO A 376 -22.68 -3.90 -16.34
N ARG A 377 -22.32 -4.07 -15.06
CA ARG A 377 -21.82 -2.99 -14.19
C ARG A 377 -20.29 -2.86 -14.16
N LEU A 378 -19.57 -3.70 -14.91
CA LEU A 378 -18.11 -3.65 -14.99
C LEU A 378 -17.68 -2.72 -16.12
N ILE A 379 -17.63 -1.43 -15.81
CA ILE A 379 -17.15 -0.39 -16.73
C ILE A 379 -15.73 -0.03 -16.30
N ARG A 380 -14.74 -0.22 -17.17
CA ARG A 380 -13.34 0.17 -16.90
C ARG A 380 -13.11 1.65 -17.25
N PRO A 381 -12.17 2.34 -16.57
CA PRO A 381 -11.79 3.69 -16.97
C PRO A 381 -11.26 3.73 -18.41
N PRO A 382 -11.31 4.90 -19.07
CA PRO A 382 -10.69 5.07 -20.38
C PRO A 382 -9.20 4.75 -20.30
N GLY A 383 -8.67 4.11 -21.34
CA GLY A 383 -7.26 3.70 -21.40
C GLY A 383 -6.97 2.36 -20.72
N ALA A 384 -7.95 1.75 -20.06
CA ALA A 384 -7.81 0.37 -19.58
C ALA A 384 -7.52 -0.58 -20.75
N ARG A 385 -6.54 -1.46 -20.55
CA ARG A 385 -6.20 -2.56 -21.48
C ARG A 385 -7.37 -3.55 -21.58
N PRO A 386 -7.39 -4.45 -22.60
CA PRO A 386 -8.32 -5.57 -22.63
C PRO A 386 -8.29 -6.37 -21.33
N GLU A 387 -9.44 -6.88 -20.87
CA GLU A 387 -9.62 -7.36 -19.48
C GLU A 387 -8.55 -8.38 -19.02
N ALA A 388 -8.17 -9.35 -19.86
CA ALA A 388 -7.12 -10.32 -19.52
C ALA A 388 -5.74 -9.66 -19.29
N GLU A 389 -5.36 -8.71 -20.14
CA GLU A 389 -4.11 -7.96 -19.99
C GLU A 389 -4.20 -6.97 -18.82
N PHE A 390 -5.37 -6.37 -18.61
CA PHE A 390 -5.64 -5.48 -17.50
C PHE A 390 -5.46 -6.20 -16.15
N LEU A 391 -6.05 -7.39 -15.98
CA LEU A 391 -5.91 -8.20 -14.78
C LEU A 391 -4.49 -8.73 -14.58
N ALA A 392 -3.74 -8.96 -15.67
CA ALA A 392 -2.33 -9.33 -15.62
C ALA A 392 -1.39 -8.16 -15.19
N ARG A 393 -1.88 -6.91 -15.20
CA ARG A 393 -1.09 -5.70 -14.86
C ARG A 393 -1.59 -4.97 -13.61
N CYS A 394 -2.90 -4.98 -13.35
CA CYS A 394 -3.51 -4.15 -12.30
C CYS A 394 -3.24 -4.74 -10.92
N THR A 395 -2.60 -3.95 -10.05
CA THR A 395 -2.29 -4.37 -8.68
C THR A 395 -3.42 -4.19 -7.68
N GLY A 396 -4.45 -3.42 -8.03
CA GLY A 396 -5.49 -2.99 -7.09
C GLY A 396 -4.98 -1.97 -6.06
N CYS A 397 -3.95 -1.17 -6.39
CA CYS A 397 -3.37 -0.17 -5.48
C CYS A 397 -4.30 0.99 -5.14
N GLY A 398 -5.27 1.34 -5.99
CA GLY A 398 -6.23 2.41 -5.75
C GLY A 398 -5.77 3.82 -6.14
N MET A 399 -4.57 4.01 -6.72
CA MET A 399 -4.11 5.34 -7.17
C MET A 399 -5.07 6.01 -8.17
N CYS A 400 -5.56 5.25 -9.15
CA CYS A 400 -6.55 5.74 -10.11
C CYS A 400 -7.88 6.15 -9.46
N MET A 401 -8.27 5.48 -8.38
CA MET A 401 -9.46 5.82 -7.60
C MET A 401 -9.22 7.10 -6.79
N LYS A 402 -8.01 7.27 -6.22
CA LYS A 402 -7.65 8.47 -5.45
C LYS A 402 -7.63 9.73 -6.31
N VAL A 403 -7.08 9.65 -7.52
CA VAL A 403 -6.94 10.81 -8.42
C VAL A 403 -8.24 11.19 -9.11
N CYS A 404 -9.26 10.34 -9.09
CA CYS A 404 -10.52 10.56 -9.80
C CYS A 404 -11.28 11.76 -9.19
N PRO A 405 -11.42 12.89 -9.91
CA PRO A 405 -12.01 14.13 -9.35
C PRO A 405 -13.49 13.96 -8.98
N THR A 406 -14.21 13.11 -9.72
CA THR A 406 -15.64 12.87 -9.48
C THR A 406 -15.90 11.77 -8.45
N GLY A 407 -14.87 11.05 -7.99
CA GLY A 407 -15.05 9.87 -7.13
C GLY A 407 -15.75 8.67 -7.81
N GLY A 408 -15.98 8.73 -9.13
CA GLY A 408 -16.69 7.71 -9.87
C GLY A 408 -15.96 6.36 -9.95
N LEU A 409 -14.62 6.36 -9.85
CA LEU A 409 -13.83 5.14 -9.85
C LEU A 409 -13.84 4.47 -8.48
N GLN A 410 -14.35 3.25 -8.45
CA GLN A 410 -14.63 2.47 -7.25
C GLN A 410 -13.96 1.09 -7.33
N PRO A 411 -13.64 0.44 -6.21
CA PRO A 411 -13.12 -0.92 -6.24
C PRO A 411 -14.23 -1.90 -6.64
N ALA A 412 -13.92 -2.81 -7.57
CA ALA A 412 -14.74 -3.98 -7.86
C ALA A 412 -14.67 -4.96 -6.68
N ILE A 413 -15.81 -5.55 -6.32
CA ILE A 413 -15.89 -6.56 -5.27
C ILE A 413 -16.17 -7.92 -5.90
N THR A 414 -17.23 -8.01 -6.70
CA THR A 414 -17.64 -9.24 -7.40
C THR A 414 -17.79 -9.04 -8.91
N GLU A 415 -17.88 -7.79 -9.37
CA GLU A 415 -18.21 -7.45 -10.76
C GLU A 415 -17.13 -7.91 -11.75
N ALA A 416 -15.86 -7.93 -11.32
CA ALA A 416 -14.71 -8.40 -12.10
C ALA A 416 -14.29 -9.85 -11.75
N GLY A 417 -15.17 -10.61 -11.08
CA GLY A 417 -14.81 -11.89 -10.48
C GLY A 417 -13.84 -11.75 -9.30
N LEU A 418 -13.43 -12.88 -8.72
CA LEU A 418 -12.51 -12.90 -7.58
C LEU A 418 -11.07 -12.52 -7.98
N GLU A 419 -10.68 -12.80 -9.25
CA GLU A 419 -9.39 -12.36 -9.80
C GLU A 419 -9.30 -10.82 -9.85
N GLY A 420 -10.40 -10.14 -10.17
CA GLY A 420 -10.46 -8.69 -10.27
C GLY A 420 -10.87 -7.94 -9.00
N ILE A 421 -10.81 -8.56 -7.82
CA ILE A 421 -11.15 -7.87 -6.57
C ILE A 421 -10.24 -6.65 -6.33
N PHE A 422 -10.84 -5.55 -5.87
CA PHE A 422 -10.20 -4.24 -5.67
C PHE A 422 -9.64 -3.55 -6.93
N THR A 423 -9.93 -4.08 -8.12
CA THR A 423 -9.60 -3.38 -9.38
C THR A 423 -10.59 -2.24 -9.65
N PRO A 424 -10.20 -1.15 -10.35
CA PRO A 424 -11.08 0.00 -10.56
C PRO A 424 -12.22 -0.28 -11.55
N ARG A 425 -13.43 0.10 -11.18
CA ARG A 425 -14.61 0.19 -12.05
C ARG A 425 -15.28 1.54 -11.91
N LEU A 426 -15.82 2.08 -12.99
CA LEU A 426 -16.60 3.31 -12.97
C LEU A 426 -18.03 3.02 -12.49
N VAL A 427 -18.52 3.83 -11.56
CA VAL A 427 -19.89 3.82 -11.08
C VAL A 427 -20.52 5.18 -11.36
N PRO A 428 -21.16 5.37 -12.53
CA PRO A 428 -21.69 6.68 -12.95
C PRO A 428 -22.67 7.32 -11.96
N ARG A 429 -23.37 6.51 -11.15
CA ARG A 429 -24.30 6.99 -10.11
C ARG A 429 -23.60 7.63 -8.90
N ILE A 430 -22.31 7.32 -8.69
CA ILE A 430 -21.49 7.94 -7.63
C ILE A 430 -20.76 9.14 -8.22
N GLY A 431 -20.17 8.98 -9.40
CA GLY A 431 -19.52 10.05 -10.14
C GLY A 431 -19.34 9.66 -11.60
N HIS A 432 -19.53 10.61 -12.51
CA HIS A 432 -19.35 10.40 -13.94
C HIS A 432 -17.86 10.41 -14.30
N CYS A 433 -17.51 9.87 -15.47
CA CYS A 433 -16.18 10.11 -16.03
C CYS A 433 -16.22 11.49 -16.68
N ASP A 434 -15.54 12.46 -16.06
CA ASP A 434 -15.36 13.81 -16.62
C ASP A 434 -14.82 13.70 -18.06
N TYR A 435 -15.28 14.52 -19.01
CA TYR A 435 -14.93 14.41 -20.43
C TYR A 435 -13.46 14.79 -20.73
N SER A 436 -12.92 15.77 -20.01
CA SER A 436 -11.59 16.36 -20.26
C SER A 436 -10.48 15.83 -19.31
N CYS A 437 -10.79 14.97 -18.34
CA CYS A 437 -9.80 14.45 -17.38
C CYS A 437 -9.07 13.15 -17.82
N THR A 438 -7.74 13.11 -17.88
CA THR A 438 -6.96 11.89 -18.23
C THR A 438 -6.15 11.31 -17.05
N ALA A 439 -6.29 11.88 -15.85
CA ALA A 439 -5.37 11.65 -14.72
C ALA A 439 -5.16 10.17 -14.30
N CYS A 440 -6.19 9.33 -14.41
CA CYS A 440 -6.12 7.92 -13.98
C CYS A 440 -5.05 7.09 -14.72
N GLY A 441 -4.79 7.38 -16.00
CA GLY A 441 -3.73 6.74 -16.78
C GLY A 441 -2.34 7.24 -16.38
N HIS A 442 -2.22 8.54 -16.05
CA HIS A 442 -0.95 9.14 -15.66
C HIS A 442 -0.46 8.71 -14.28
N VAL A 443 -1.33 8.24 -13.38
CA VAL A 443 -0.93 7.71 -12.06
C VAL A 443 -0.75 6.18 -12.03
N CYS A 444 -1.07 5.46 -13.11
CA CYS A 444 -0.91 4.01 -13.15
C CYS A 444 0.58 3.60 -13.19
N PRO A 445 1.10 2.76 -12.27
CA PRO A 445 2.51 2.38 -12.23
C PRO A 445 2.84 1.19 -13.14
N THR A 446 1.84 0.36 -13.47
CA THR A 446 1.99 -0.86 -14.27
C THR A 446 1.44 -0.72 -15.69
N GLU A 447 0.93 0.46 -16.05
CA GLU A 447 0.27 0.73 -17.33
C GLU A 447 -0.90 -0.21 -17.64
N ALA A 448 -1.58 -0.70 -16.59
CA ALA A 448 -2.87 -1.37 -16.71
C ALA A 448 -3.93 -0.41 -17.30
N ILE A 449 -3.83 0.87 -16.92
CA ILE A 449 -4.50 1.99 -17.58
C ILE A 449 -3.40 2.77 -18.28
N ARG A 450 -3.47 2.87 -19.60
CA ARG A 450 -2.51 3.65 -20.38
C ARG A 450 -2.76 5.15 -20.15
N PRO A 451 -1.72 5.99 -20.09
CA PRO A 451 -1.89 7.42 -20.23
C PRO A 451 -2.50 7.73 -21.60
N LEU A 452 -3.40 8.69 -21.64
CA LEU A 452 -4.11 9.12 -22.85
C LEU A 452 -4.06 10.64 -22.92
N GLU A 453 -3.98 11.17 -24.12
CA GLU A 453 -4.30 12.57 -24.38
C GLU A 453 -5.82 12.78 -24.38
N VAL A 454 -6.24 14.02 -24.17
CA VAL A 454 -7.67 14.37 -24.04
C VAL A 454 -8.43 14.04 -25.33
N GLU A 455 -7.83 14.31 -26.49
CA GLU A 455 -8.39 14.05 -27.80
C GLU A 455 -8.56 12.55 -28.07
N GLU A 456 -7.57 11.72 -27.68
CA GLU A 456 -7.66 10.26 -27.80
C GLU A 456 -8.79 9.73 -26.91
N LYS A 457 -8.87 10.23 -25.67
CA LYS A 457 -9.90 9.84 -24.72
C LYS A 457 -11.31 10.12 -25.24
N HIS A 458 -11.53 11.24 -25.92
CA HIS A 458 -12.83 11.61 -26.49
C HIS A 458 -13.36 10.58 -27.51
N GLN A 459 -12.49 9.78 -28.11
CA GLN A 459 -12.86 8.74 -29.09
C GLN A 459 -13.08 7.35 -28.46
N ILE A 460 -12.74 7.17 -27.17
CA ILE A 460 -12.80 5.87 -26.51
C ILE A 460 -14.21 5.60 -25.97
N LYS A 461 -14.80 4.49 -26.42
CA LYS A 461 -16.06 3.96 -25.88
C LYS A 461 -15.77 3.10 -24.65
N ILE A 462 -16.20 3.55 -23.47
CA ILE A 462 -16.03 2.80 -22.20
C ILE A 462 -17.27 1.98 -21.81
N GLY A 463 -18.44 2.28 -22.38
CA GLY A 463 -19.68 1.59 -22.07
C GLY A 463 -20.87 2.16 -22.86
N LEU A 464 -22.04 1.55 -22.68
CA LEU A 464 -23.30 2.01 -23.25
C LEU A 464 -24.14 2.69 -22.17
N ALA A 465 -24.52 3.94 -22.40
CA ALA A 465 -25.50 4.64 -21.57
C ALA A 465 -26.91 4.26 -22.00
N ALA A 466 -27.77 3.97 -21.02
CA ALA A 466 -29.19 3.72 -21.24
C ALA A 466 -29.99 4.47 -20.18
N PHE A 467 -31.15 5.01 -20.58
CA PHE A 467 -32.13 5.58 -19.67
C PHE A 467 -33.41 4.74 -19.70
N ASP A 468 -34.21 4.85 -18.63
CA ASP A 468 -35.46 4.12 -18.48
C ASP A 468 -36.63 5.01 -18.92
N PRO A 469 -37.33 4.69 -20.03
CA PRO A 469 -38.45 5.49 -20.51
C PRO A 469 -39.59 5.59 -19.49
N THR A 470 -39.75 4.59 -18.61
CA THR A 470 -40.80 4.56 -17.57
C THR A 470 -40.51 5.54 -16.42
N ARG A 471 -39.33 6.14 -16.40
CA ARG A 471 -38.91 7.13 -15.40
C ARG A 471 -38.52 8.48 -16.02
N CYS A 472 -38.49 8.56 -17.35
CA CYS A 472 -38.06 9.73 -18.08
C CYS A 472 -39.20 10.77 -18.09
N ILE A 473 -38.94 11.98 -17.58
CA ILE A 473 -39.97 13.01 -17.40
C ILE A 473 -40.73 13.33 -18.71
N PRO A 474 -40.05 13.50 -19.86
CA PRO A 474 -40.73 13.69 -21.14
C PRO A 474 -41.65 12.52 -21.53
N TYR A 475 -41.20 11.28 -21.35
CA TYR A 475 -42.00 10.09 -21.72
C TYR A 475 -43.18 9.85 -20.79
N VAL A 476 -43.02 10.05 -19.48
CA VAL A 476 -44.03 9.72 -18.47
C VAL A 476 -45.04 10.84 -18.28
N TYR A 477 -44.57 12.09 -18.23
CA TYR A 477 -45.40 13.24 -17.86
C TYR A 477 -45.73 14.16 -19.03
N GLY A 478 -45.18 13.90 -20.23
CA GLY A 478 -45.37 14.77 -21.39
C GLY A 478 -44.81 16.19 -21.18
N ARG A 479 -43.82 16.35 -20.30
CA ARG A 479 -43.24 17.65 -19.95
C ARG A 479 -41.88 17.82 -20.62
N ASN A 480 -41.63 19.01 -21.16
CA ASN A 480 -40.32 19.36 -21.69
C ASN A 480 -39.26 19.34 -20.58
N CYS A 481 -38.27 18.46 -20.72
CA CYS A 481 -37.11 18.36 -19.84
C CYS A 481 -35.89 18.04 -20.70
N ILE A 482 -34.96 18.99 -20.78
CA ILE A 482 -33.76 18.92 -21.63
C ILE A 482 -32.45 18.83 -20.82
N VAL A 483 -32.54 18.63 -19.51
CA VAL A 483 -31.40 18.64 -18.57
C VAL A 483 -30.27 17.71 -19.01
N CYS A 484 -30.60 16.53 -19.53
CA CYS A 484 -29.57 15.59 -20.00
C CYS A 484 -28.83 16.09 -21.25
N GLY A 485 -29.50 16.86 -22.12
CA GLY A 485 -28.91 17.52 -23.27
C GLY A 485 -28.03 18.71 -22.88
N GLU A 486 -28.50 19.55 -21.96
CA GLU A 486 -27.75 20.72 -21.48
C GLU A 486 -26.42 20.34 -20.78
N HIS A 487 -26.43 19.25 -20.00
CA HIS A 487 -25.21 18.78 -19.33
C HIS A 487 -24.32 17.91 -20.21
N CYS A 488 -24.76 17.52 -21.41
CA CYS A 488 -23.96 16.69 -22.28
C CYS A 488 -22.79 17.52 -22.84
N PRO A 489 -21.52 17.07 -22.74
CA PRO A 489 -20.39 17.78 -23.34
C PRO A 489 -20.38 17.72 -24.87
N VAL A 490 -21.20 16.85 -25.46
CA VAL A 490 -21.36 16.67 -26.91
C VAL A 490 -22.86 16.62 -27.26
N PRO A 491 -23.58 17.76 -27.06
CA PRO A 491 -25.01 17.84 -27.38
C PRO A 491 -25.24 17.55 -28.86
N ASP A 492 -26.46 17.12 -29.20
CA ASP A 492 -26.93 16.76 -30.55
C ASP A 492 -26.27 15.51 -31.17
N LYS A 493 -25.07 15.11 -30.69
CA LYS A 493 -24.40 13.87 -31.08
C LYS A 493 -24.76 12.69 -30.17
N ALA A 494 -24.74 12.89 -28.85
CA ALA A 494 -24.95 11.81 -27.89
C ALA A 494 -26.39 11.70 -27.37
N ILE A 495 -27.07 12.84 -27.20
CA ILE A 495 -28.47 12.92 -26.78
C ILE A 495 -29.11 14.13 -27.46
N TYR A 496 -30.31 13.95 -27.99
CA TYR A 496 -31.13 14.99 -28.59
C TYR A 496 -32.60 14.75 -28.25
N CYS A 497 -33.37 15.81 -28.18
CA CYS A 497 -34.81 15.75 -27.99
C CYS A 497 -35.51 15.78 -29.34
N VAL A 498 -36.57 14.98 -29.49
CA VAL A 498 -37.43 14.97 -30.68
C VAL A 498 -38.81 15.40 -30.24
N GLU A 499 -39.40 16.36 -30.94
CA GLU A 499 -40.81 16.70 -30.73
C GLU A 499 -41.69 15.55 -31.19
N GLN A 500 -42.56 15.10 -30.29
CA GLN A 500 -43.49 14.01 -30.56
C GLN A 500 -44.84 14.35 -29.93
N GLU A 501 -45.92 14.16 -30.68
CA GLU A 501 -47.28 14.25 -30.14
C GLU A 501 -47.51 13.13 -29.14
N VAL A 502 -47.74 13.50 -27.88
CA VAL A 502 -48.08 12.58 -26.79
C VAL A 502 -49.55 12.18 -26.98
N LYS A 503 -49.80 10.94 -27.40
CA LYS A 503 -51.16 10.38 -27.57
C LYS A 503 -51.88 10.11 -26.26
#